data_AF-A0A0S2KFP2-F1
#
_entry.id   AF-A0A0S2KFP2-F1
#
_cell.length_a   1.000
_cell.length_b   1.000
_cell.length_c   1.000
_cell.angle_alpha   90.00
_cell.angle_beta   90.00
_cell.angle_gamma   90.00
#
_symmetry.space_group_name_H-M   'P 1'
#
loop_
_entity.id
_entity.type
_entity.pdbx_description
1 polymer ?
#
loop_
_entity_poly.entity_id
_entity_poly.type
_entity_poly.pdbx_seq_one_letter_code
_entity_poly.pdbx_strand_id
1 'polypeptide(L)'
;MREQKKSTMLQRLKLGLTGLAMTALAACGGGSETADSGTSEITLPVSLNEVMVALINDAADPIWAAMWNNPQTDRDWRQLERLAYQIEIGGSLLVFPGTGPLDEAWTSNPRWRELASQLSQDGARAVNAVRSRNFDLMQRAGDQLIETCETCHREFKPDLPTMDMFGELPQLPPVSL
;
A
#
# COMPACT_ATOMS: atom_id res chain seq x y z
N MET A 1 -74.37 18.26 0.69
CA MET A 1 -74.87 17.38 1.77
C MET A 1 -74.17 16.04 1.59
N ARG A 2 -73.09 15.68 2.30
CA ARG A 2 -72.92 15.29 3.73
C ARG A 2 -73.61 13.96 4.09
N GLU A 3 -72.98 13.22 5.03
CA GLU A 3 -73.29 11.86 5.57
C GLU A 3 -72.46 10.74 4.88
N GLN A 4 -71.27 10.27 5.30
CA GLN A 4 -70.66 9.90 6.60
C GLN A 4 -71.37 8.80 7.40
N LYS A 5 -70.70 7.62 7.43
CA LYS A 5 -70.56 6.65 8.52
C LYS A 5 -71.82 5.93 9.05
N LYS A 6 -71.81 4.60 8.91
CA LYS A 6 -72.03 3.59 9.98
C LYS A 6 -71.69 2.21 9.41
N SER A 7 -70.46 1.74 9.61
CA SER A 7 -69.97 1.10 10.83
C SER A 7 -70.59 -0.27 11.04
N THR A 8 -69.75 -1.28 10.80
CA THR A 8 -69.51 -2.46 11.66
C THR A 8 -70.68 -3.39 11.97
N MET A 9 -70.37 -4.69 11.81
CA MET A 9 -70.83 -5.83 12.60
C MET A 9 -71.53 -6.89 11.74
N LEU A 10 -71.21 -8.16 12.02
CA LEU A 10 -71.46 -9.38 11.25
C LEU A 10 -70.45 -9.58 10.10
N GLN A 11 -69.21 -10.00 10.32
CA GLN A 11 -68.77 -11.09 11.21
C GLN A 11 -69.54 -12.40 10.97
N ARG A 12 -68.79 -13.36 10.43
CA ARG A 12 -68.93 -14.83 10.51
C ARG A 12 -69.52 -15.52 9.28
N LEU A 13 -68.82 -16.59 8.90
CA LEU A 13 -69.14 -17.66 7.94
C LEU A 13 -69.07 -17.22 6.46
N LYS A 14 -68.18 -17.77 5.62
CA LYS A 14 -67.84 -19.20 5.52
C LYS A 14 -66.38 -19.38 5.09
N LEU A 15 -65.68 -20.14 5.93
CA LEU A 15 -64.48 -20.90 5.65
C LEU A 15 -64.74 -21.86 4.47
N GLY A 16 -63.79 -22.00 3.56
CA GLY A 16 -63.81 -23.13 2.64
C GLY A 16 -62.93 -22.97 1.41
N LEU A 17 -61.82 -23.70 1.43
CA LEU A 17 -61.21 -24.34 0.26
C LEU A 17 -60.21 -23.50 -0.55
N THR A 18 -58.93 -23.59 -0.15
CA THR A 18 -57.85 -23.85 -1.11
C THR A 18 -56.67 -24.48 -0.36
N GLY A 19 -56.65 -25.81 -0.38
CA GLY A 19 -55.52 -26.61 0.06
C GLY A 19 -54.49 -26.76 -1.05
N LEU A 20 -53.22 -26.64 -0.65
CA LEU A 20 -52.08 -27.48 -1.01
C LEU A 20 -51.87 -27.83 -2.50
N ALA A 21 -50.91 -27.15 -3.14
CA ALA A 21 -50.14 -27.71 -4.24
C ALA A 21 -48.65 -27.51 -3.97
N MET A 22 -48.02 -28.62 -3.59
CA MET A 22 -46.60 -28.78 -3.31
C MET A 22 -45.79 -28.86 -4.61
N THR A 23 -44.74 -28.04 -4.69
CA THR A 23 -43.38 -28.32 -5.19
C THR A 23 -43.17 -29.33 -6.33
N ALA A 24 -42.64 -28.85 -7.46
CA ALA A 24 -41.52 -29.48 -8.18
C ALA A 24 -40.87 -28.48 -9.15
N LEU A 25 -39.98 -27.61 -8.65
CA LEU A 25 -38.86 -27.15 -9.47
C LEU A 25 -37.62 -27.87 -8.96
N ALA A 26 -37.28 -28.91 -9.69
CA ALA A 26 -36.06 -29.67 -9.52
C ALA A 26 -34.85 -28.73 -9.60
N ALA A 27 -33.98 -28.92 -8.62
CA ALA A 27 -32.68 -28.31 -8.48
C ALA A 27 -31.84 -28.48 -9.76
N CYS A 28 -31.60 -27.39 -10.48
CA CYS A 28 -30.27 -27.18 -11.04
C CYS A 28 -29.41 -26.72 -9.87
N GLY A 29 -28.79 -27.68 -9.20
CA GLY A 29 -27.68 -27.42 -8.29
C GLY A 29 -26.58 -26.73 -9.08
N GLY A 30 -26.64 -25.40 -9.13
CA GLY A 30 -25.42 -24.62 -9.13
C GLY A 30 -24.70 -25.07 -7.88
N GLY A 31 -23.60 -25.79 -8.05
CA GLY A 31 -22.74 -26.16 -6.94
C GLY A 31 -22.51 -24.88 -6.15
N SER A 32 -22.90 -24.86 -4.89
CA SER A 32 -22.23 -24.03 -3.92
C SER A 32 -20.82 -24.59 -3.83
N GLU A 33 -19.99 -24.25 -4.82
CA GLU A 33 -18.62 -23.90 -4.53
C GLU A 33 -18.74 -22.81 -3.48
N THR A 34 -18.49 -23.18 -2.24
CA THR A 34 -17.99 -22.22 -1.26
C THR A 34 -16.79 -21.61 -1.95
N ALA A 35 -16.99 -20.47 -2.61
CA ALA A 35 -15.91 -19.64 -3.05
C ALA A 35 -15.13 -19.34 -1.78
N ASP A 36 -14.04 -20.08 -1.61
CA ASP A 36 -13.03 -19.78 -0.61
C ASP A 36 -12.60 -18.37 -0.95
N SER A 37 -13.19 -17.40 -0.26
CA SER A 37 -12.73 -16.04 -0.25
C SER A 37 -11.50 -16.02 0.64
N GLY A 38 -10.54 -16.90 0.33
CA GLY A 38 -9.18 -16.78 0.78
C GLY A 38 -8.72 -15.45 0.20
N THR A 39 -8.70 -14.42 1.03
CA THR A 39 -7.96 -13.20 0.73
C THR A 39 -6.54 -13.64 0.47
N SER A 40 -6.19 -13.78 -0.81
CA SER A 40 -4.83 -14.08 -1.21
C SER A 40 -3.99 -12.93 -0.67
N GLU A 41 -3.19 -13.24 0.35
CA GLU A 41 -2.34 -12.25 1.00
C GLU A 41 -1.33 -11.75 -0.04
N ILE A 42 -1.21 -10.43 -0.18
CA ILE A 42 -0.30 -9.83 -1.15
C ILE A 42 1.12 -10.04 -0.64
N THR A 43 1.93 -10.76 -1.41
CA THR A 43 3.36 -10.97 -1.15
C THR A 43 4.18 -10.40 -2.31
N LEU A 44 5.24 -9.67 -2.01
CA LEU A 44 6.17 -9.16 -3.00
C LEU A 44 7.05 -10.28 -3.56
N PRO A 45 7.43 -10.23 -4.85
CA PRO A 45 8.31 -11.24 -5.45
C PRO A 45 9.79 -11.07 -5.07
N VAL A 46 10.11 -10.07 -4.26
CA VAL A 46 11.45 -9.69 -3.79
C VAL A 46 11.39 -9.39 -2.30
N SER A 47 12.54 -9.41 -1.64
CA SER A 47 12.67 -9.07 -0.22
C SER A 47 12.50 -7.58 0.03
N LEU A 48 12.14 -7.22 1.27
CA LEU A 48 12.08 -5.81 1.68
C LEU A 48 13.45 -5.13 1.60
N ASN A 49 14.54 -5.85 1.82
CA ASN A 49 15.90 -5.30 1.61
C ASN A 49 16.16 -4.97 0.14
N GLU A 50 15.70 -5.79 -0.80
CA GLU A 50 15.80 -5.50 -2.24
C GLU A 50 14.94 -4.28 -2.62
N VAL A 51 13.73 -4.13 -2.07
CA VAL A 51 12.93 -2.90 -2.25
C VAL A 51 13.67 -1.67 -1.71
N MET A 52 14.23 -1.78 -0.51
CA MET A 52 15.01 -0.71 0.12
C MET A 52 16.18 -0.29 -0.75
N VAL A 53 16.99 -1.23 -1.24
CA VAL A 53 18.18 -0.86 -2.01
C VAL A 53 17.83 -0.41 -3.43
N ALA A 54 17.00 -1.15 -4.14
CA ALA A 54 16.77 -0.93 -5.57
C ALA A 54 15.85 0.25 -5.88
N LEU A 55 14.97 0.64 -4.95
CA LEU A 55 14.05 1.77 -5.15
C LEU A 55 14.35 2.92 -4.20
N ILE A 56 14.49 2.64 -2.91
CA ILE A 56 14.54 3.70 -1.89
C ILE A 56 15.94 4.33 -1.83
N ASN A 57 16.99 3.53 -1.68
CA ASN A 57 18.37 4.02 -1.60
C ASN A 57 18.84 4.61 -2.93
N ASP A 58 18.55 3.94 -4.06
CA ASP A 58 18.88 4.45 -5.41
C ASP A 58 18.28 5.85 -5.65
N ALA A 59 17.08 6.11 -5.11
CA ALA A 59 16.43 7.40 -5.22
C ALA A 59 16.91 8.43 -4.20
N ALA A 60 17.28 8.02 -2.98
CA ALA A 60 17.67 8.92 -1.91
C ALA A 60 18.98 9.66 -2.24
N ASP A 61 20.00 8.96 -2.73
CA ASP A 61 21.33 9.54 -2.97
C ASP A 61 21.30 10.75 -3.93
N PRO A 62 20.67 10.69 -5.12
CA PRO A 62 20.62 11.84 -6.00
C PRO A 62 19.67 12.94 -5.51
N ILE A 63 18.62 12.61 -4.74
CA ILE A 63 17.74 13.62 -4.11
C ILE A 63 18.56 14.45 -3.11
N TRP A 64 19.34 13.79 -2.24
CA TRP A 64 20.23 14.47 -1.31
C TRP A 64 21.25 15.32 -2.06
N ALA A 65 21.98 14.75 -3.02
CA ALA A 65 22.98 15.48 -3.79
C ALA A 65 22.43 16.74 -4.48
N ALA A 66 21.16 16.75 -4.87
CA ALA A 66 20.52 17.89 -5.50
C ALA A 66 20.29 19.09 -4.55
N MET A 67 20.30 18.89 -3.23
CA MET A 67 20.24 20.00 -2.25
C MET A 67 21.51 20.84 -2.22
N TRP A 68 22.66 20.25 -2.56
CA TRP A 68 23.93 20.99 -2.67
C TRP A 68 24.20 21.49 -4.08
N ASN A 69 23.84 20.71 -5.10
CA ASN A 69 24.19 21.03 -6.49
C ASN A 69 23.12 21.84 -7.24
N ASN A 70 21.90 21.91 -6.70
CA ASN A 70 20.70 22.52 -7.28
C ASN A 70 20.35 22.00 -8.70
N PRO A 71 19.11 21.56 -8.95
CA PRO A 71 18.68 21.24 -10.32
C PRO A 71 18.72 22.49 -11.23
N GLN A 72 19.42 22.38 -12.36
CA GLN A 72 19.68 23.51 -13.27
C GLN A 72 18.73 23.54 -14.46
N THR A 73 18.22 22.37 -14.87
CA THR A 73 17.41 22.22 -16.08
C THR A 73 16.07 21.57 -15.77
N ASP A 74 15.09 21.74 -16.67
CA ASP A 74 13.82 21.03 -16.59
C ASP A 74 13.98 19.50 -16.63
N ARG A 75 15.07 19.00 -17.19
CA ARG A 75 15.41 17.58 -17.14
C ARG A 75 15.76 17.15 -15.73
N ASP A 76 16.53 17.96 -15.01
CA ASP A 76 16.96 17.67 -13.63
C ASP A 76 15.75 17.66 -12.70
N TRP A 77 14.88 18.67 -12.80
CA TRP A 77 13.64 18.74 -12.04
C TRP A 77 12.74 17.52 -12.29
N ARG A 78 12.57 17.10 -13.54
CA ARG A 78 11.79 15.88 -13.86
C ARG A 78 12.47 14.61 -13.36
N GLN A 79 13.80 14.56 -13.31
CA GLN A 79 14.50 13.42 -12.73
C GLN A 79 14.24 13.36 -11.22
N LEU A 80 14.39 14.48 -10.50
CA LEU A 80 14.09 14.52 -9.07
C LEU A 80 12.65 14.13 -8.76
N GLU A 81 11.69 14.53 -9.59
CA GLU A 81 10.29 14.14 -9.42
C GLU A 81 10.12 12.62 -9.54
N ARG A 82 10.76 11.98 -10.54
CA ARG A 82 10.75 10.52 -10.69
C ARG A 82 11.39 9.81 -9.50
N LEU A 83 12.52 10.33 -8.99
CA LEU A 83 13.18 9.76 -7.81
C LEU A 83 12.28 9.89 -6.58
N ALA A 84 11.63 11.03 -6.38
CA ALA A 84 10.70 11.21 -5.27
C ALA A 84 9.51 10.23 -5.33
N TYR A 85 9.01 9.92 -6.54
CA TYR A 85 8.02 8.86 -6.72
C TYR A 85 8.54 7.47 -6.35
N GLN A 86 9.82 7.16 -6.60
CA GLN A 86 10.39 5.88 -6.18
C GLN A 86 10.38 5.74 -4.65
N ILE A 87 10.64 6.81 -3.90
CA ILE A 87 10.51 6.82 -2.43
C ILE A 87 9.05 6.62 -2.02
N GLU A 88 8.11 7.36 -2.62
CA GLU A 88 6.68 7.26 -2.32
C GLU A 88 6.16 5.83 -2.53
N ILE A 89 6.44 5.26 -3.71
CA ILE A 89 6.04 3.90 -4.07
C ILE A 89 6.77 2.88 -3.19
N GLY A 90 8.08 3.05 -3.00
CA GLY A 90 8.91 2.17 -2.17
C GLY A 90 8.34 2.05 -0.76
N GLY A 91 8.05 3.16 -0.08
CA GLY A 91 7.43 3.14 1.25
C GLY A 91 6.08 2.43 1.27
N SER A 92 5.26 2.60 0.23
CA SER A 92 3.98 1.89 0.09
C SER A 92 4.14 0.38 -0.08
N LEU A 93 5.24 -0.10 -0.68
CA LEU A 93 5.51 -1.52 -0.85
C LEU A 93 5.93 -2.19 0.46
N LEU A 94 6.62 -1.46 1.36
CA LEU A 94 7.17 -2.03 2.59
C LEU A 94 6.12 -2.56 3.59
N VAL A 95 4.82 -2.34 3.35
CA VAL A 95 3.74 -2.89 4.20
C VAL A 95 3.31 -4.30 3.80
N PHE A 96 3.84 -4.83 2.70
CA PHE A 96 3.58 -6.20 2.23
C PHE A 96 4.81 -7.07 2.43
N PRO A 97 4.69 -8.28 2.99
CA PRO A 97 5.84 -9.17 3.14
C PRO A 97 6.44 -9.52 1.77
N GLY A 98 7.76 -9.67 1.75
CA GLY A 98 8.53 -10.12 0.61
C GLY A 98 9.11 -11.52 0.82
N THR A 99 10.20 -11.82 0.13
CA THR A 99 10.89 -13.12 0.17
C THR A 99 11.99 -13.20 1.23
N GLY A 100 12.23 -12.12 1.99
CA GLY A 100 13.28 -12.04 2.99
C GLY A 100 12.92 -12.75 4.30
N PRO A 101 13.93 -13.22 5.07
CA PRO A 101 13.70 -14.05 6.26
C PRO A 101 13.00 -13.32 7.42
N LEU A 102 13.01 -11.98 7.43
CA LEU A 102 12.38 -11.15 8.46
C LEU A 102 11.15 -10.40 7.95
N ASP A 103 10.82 -10.50 6.67
CA ASP A 103 9.83 -9.63 6.03
C ASP A 103 8.42 -9.83 6.60
N GLU A 104 8.02 -11.08 6.86
CA GLU A 104 6.76 -11.40 7.54
C GLU A 104 6.71 -10.85 8.97
N ALA A 105 7.80 -11.02 9.72
CA ALA A 105 7.88 -10.56 11.11
C ALA A 105 7.81 -9.03 11.20
N TRP A 106 8.51 -8.33 10.30
CA TRP A 106 8.50 -6.87 10.22
C TRP A 106 7.13 -6.35 9.76
N THR A 107 6.57 -6.86 8.68
CA THR A 107 5.27 -6.39 8.16
C THR A 107 4.09 -6.71 9.06
N SER A 108 4.22 -7.68 9.95
CA SER A 108 3.26 -7.97 11.04
C SER A 108 3.37 -6.99 12.22
N ASN A 109 4.46 -6.22 12.33
CA ASN A 109 4.64 -5.24 13.39
C ASN A 109 3.92 -3.92 13.04
N PRO A 110 2.98 -3.44 13.87
CA PRO A 110 2.26 -2.19 13.59
C PRO A 110 3.17 -0.97 13.44
N ARG A 111 4.27 -0.94 14.20
CA ARG A 111 5.23 0.17 14.18
C ARG A 111 6.03 0.20 12.87
N TRP A 112 6.37 -0.96 12.31
CA TRP A 112 6.96 -1.04 10.97
C TRP A 112 5.99 -0.48 9.92
N ARG A 113 4.73 -0.93 9.94
CA ARG A 113 3.71 -0.48 8.97
C ARG A 113 3.46 1.02 9.05
N GLU A 114 3.47 1.57 10.27
CA GLU A 114 3.37 3.02 10.52
C GLU A 114 4.53 3.77 9.85
N LEU A 115 5.77 3.38 10.13
CA LEU A 115 6.96 4.04 9.57
C LEU A 115 7.08 3.86 8.04
N ALA A 116 6.72 2.69 7.51
CA ALA A 116 6.63 2.44 6.07
C ALA A 116 5.60 3.35 5.39
N SER A 117 4.42 3.48 5.98
CA SER A 117 3.40 4.42 5.50
C SER A 117 3.88 5.86 5.60
N GLN A 118 4.57 6.23 6.69
CA GLN A 118 5.15 7.55 6.86
C GLN A 118 6.18 7.87 5.77
N LEU A 119 7.05 6.92 5.43
CA LEU A 119 8.02 7.05 4.34
C LEU A 119 7.34 7.31 3.00
N SER A 120 6.24 6.59 2.72
CA SER A 120 5.45 6.82 1.51
C SER A 120 4.88 8.24 1.47
N GLN A 121 4.32 8.71 2.59
CA GLN A 121 3.80 10.08 2.71
C GLN A 121 4.91 11.14 2.60
N ASP A 122 6.12 10.85 3.11
CA ASP A 122 7.28 11.72 2.96
C ASP A 122 7.72 11.81 1.50
N GLY A 123 7.72 10.68 0.77
CA GLY A 123 7.92 10.65 -0.68
C GLY A 123 6.91 11.54 -1.41
N ALA A 124 5.62 11.44 -1.08
CA ALA A 124 4.59 12.30 -1.66
C ALA A 124 4.82 13.80 -1.35
N ARG A 125 5.30 14.13 -0.15
CA ARG A 125 5.72 15.50 0.19
C ARG A 125 6.91 15.95 -0.65
N ALA A 126 7.90 15.09 -0.84
CA ALA A 126 9.05 15.37 -1.70
C ALA A 126 8.64 15.59 -3.16
N VAL A 127 7.73 14.78 -3.71
CA VAL A 127 7.16 14.98 -5.05
C VAL A 127 6.56 16.38 -5.19
N ASN A 128 5.73 16.79 -4.22
CA ASN A 128 5.10 18.11 -4.24
C ASN A 128 6.12 19.25 -4.11
N ALA A 129 7.13 19.09 -3.24
CA ALA A 129 8.21 20.06 -3.07
C ALA A 129 9.00 20.25 -4.37
N VAL A 130 9.41 19.14 -5.02
CA VAL A 130 10.14 19.16 -6.29
C VAL A 130 9.30 19.81 -7.41
N ARG A 131 8.01 19.47 -7.51
CA ARG A 131 7.09 20.09 -8.48
C ARG A 131 6.95 21.59 -8.31
N SER A 132 6.93 22.05 -7.06
CA SER A 132 6.84 23.48 -6.74
C SER A 132 8.14 24.24 -6.98
N ARG A 133 9.26 23.53 -7.23
CA ARG A 133 10.62 24.09 -7.36
C ARG A 133 11.01 25.02 -6.21
N ASN A 134 10.52 24.72 -5.02
CA ASN A 134 10.72 25.54 -3.83
C ASN A 134 11.76 24.87 -2.92
N PHE A 135 12.96 25.43 -2.87
CA PHE A 135 14.08 24.88 -2.11
C PHE A 135 13.77 24.77 -0.61
N ASP A 136 13.02 25.70 -0.01
CA ASP A 136 12.65 25.60 1.40
C ASP A 136 11.71 24.41 1.66
N LEU A 137 10.79 24.14 0.74
CA LEU A 137 9.93 22.96 0.82
C LEU A 137 10.72 21.67 0.58
N MET A 138 11.70 21.69 -0.32
CA MET A 138 12.57 20.54 -0.57
C MET A 138 13.43 20.23 0.64
N GLN A 139 14.02 21.24 1.28
CA GLN A 139 14.79 21.07 2.51
C GLN A 139 13.93 20.46 3.62
N ARG A 140 12.75 21.03 3.89
CA ARG A 140 11.82 20.47 4.90
C ARG A 140 11.39 19.03 4.59
N ALA A 141 11.13 18.71 3.33
CA ALA A 141 10.80 17.34 2.93
C ALA A 141 12.00 16.40 3.11
N GLY A 142 13.22 16.85 2.80
CA GLY A 142 14.46 16.11 3.01
C GLY A 142 14.73 15.82 4.49
N ASP A 143 14.59 16.83 5.35
CA ASP A 143 14.75 16.67 6.82
C ASP A 143 13.77 15.63 7.37
N GLN A 144 12.51 15.68 6.93
CA GLN A 144 11.50 14.72 7.34
C GLN A 144 11.79 13.30 6.82
N LEU A 145 12.27 13.15 5.59
CA LEU A 145 12.70 11.86 5.06
C LEU A 145 13.83 11.26 5.90
N ILE A 146 14.84 12.06 6.25
CA ILE A 146 15.97 11.63 7.09
C ILE A 146 15.47 11.12 8.45
N GLU A 147 14.59 11.88 9.11
CA GLU A 147 14.01 11.50 10.40
C GLU A 147 13.30 10.13 10.33
N THR A 148 12.48 9.91 9.29
CA THR A 148 11.79 8.63 9.09
C THR A 148 12.77 7.49 8.80
N CYS A 149 13.76 7.72 7.94
CA CYS A 149 14.80 6.73 7.61
C CYS A 149 15.59 6.31 8.86
N GLU A 150 16.10 7.29 9.63
CA GLU A 150 16.88 7.02 10.83
C GLU A 150 16.06 6.33 11.91
N THR A 151 14.81 6.75 12.10
CA THR A 151 13.91 6.14 13.09
C THR A 151 13.64 4.68 12.75
N CYS A 152 13.28 4.38 11.50
CA CYS A 152 13.01 3.01 11.06
C CYS A 152 14.25 2.12 11.19
N HIS A 153 15.41 2.58 10.73
CA HIS A 153 16.64 1.80 10.84
C HIS A 153 17.06 1.59 12.29
N ARG A 154 16.92 2.58 13.17
CA ARG A 154 17.23 2.40 14.60
C ARG A 154 16.35 1.35 15.27
N GLU A 155 15.08 1.27 14.89
CA GLU A 155 14.12 0.34 15.51
C GLU A 155 14.20 -1.09 14.93
N PHE A 156 14.47 -1.24 13.63
CA PHE A 156 14.35 -2.53 12.94
C PHE A 156 15.64 -3.04 12.29
N LYS A 157 16.64 -2.17 12.10
CA LYS A 157 17.94 -2.51 11.49
C LYS A 157 19.10 -1.74 12.17
N PRO A 158 19.29 -1.88 13.50
CA PRO A 158 20.17 -1.02 14.29
C PRO A 158 21.66 -1.19 13.96
N ASP A 159 22.04 -2.33 13.38
CA ASP A 159 23.38 -2.57 12.90
C ASP A 159 23.56 -1.86 11.54
N LEU A 160 24.09 -0.63 11.54
CA LEU A 160 24.47 0.12 10.35
C LEU A 160 26.01 0.23 10.19
N PRO A 161 26.54 0.25 8.96
CA PRO A 161 25.82 0.19 7.69
C PRO A 161 25.57 -1.27 7.26
N THR A 162 24.31 -1.62 7.06
CA THR A 162 23.87 -2.85 6.38
C THR A 162 23.45 -2.51 4.95
N MET A 163 24.24 -1.70 4.25
CA MET A 163 24.06 -1.42 2.80
C MET A 163 24.35 -2.66 1.93
N ASP A 164 24.19 -3.87 2.47
CA ASP A 164 24.38 -5.13 1.77
C ASP A 164 23.09 -5.57 1.07
N MET A 165 22.93 -5.07 -0.15
CA MET A 165 22.86 -6.02 -1.27
C MET A 165 24.08 -5.86 -2.20
N PHE A 166 24.76 -4.70 -2.15
CA PHE A 166 25.92 -4.32 -2.97
C PHE A 166 27.00 -3.51 -2.22
N GLY A 167 26.96 -3.49 -0.88
CA GLY A 167 28.02 -2.89 -0.05
C GLY A 167 29.33 -3.66 -0.22
N GLU A 168 30.29 -3.02 -0.91
CA GLU A 168 31.40 -3.65 -1.64
C GLU A 168 30.92 -4.75 -2.59
N LEU A 169 30.56 -4.40 -3.84
CA LEU A 169 30.23 -5.37 -4.89
C LEU A 169 31.17 -6.60 -4.85
N PRO A 170 30.71 -7.80 -4.44
CA PRO A 170 31.34 -9.01 -4.94
C PRO A 170 31.16 -8.96 -6.46
N GLN A 171 32.21 -9.24 -7.24
CA GLN A 171 32.10 -9.32 -8.69
C GLN A 171 30.88 -10.16 -9.06
N LEU A 172 29.95 -9.58 -9.83
CA LEU A 172 28.80 -10.32 -10.36
C LEU A 172 29.33 -11.57 -11.07
N PRO A 173 28.79 -12.77 -10.79
CA PRO A 173 29.11 -13.93 -11.61
C PRO A 173 28.73 -13.63 -13.07
N PRO A 174 29.49 -14.13 -14.06
CA PRO A 174 29.19 -13.85 -15.46
C PRO A 174 27.77 -14.32 -15.77
N VAL A 175 26.98 -13.43 -16.37
CA VAL A 175 25.66 -13.77 -16.89
C VAL A 175 25.87 -14.73 -18.05
N SER A 176 25.58 -16.02 -17.83
CA SER A 176 25.47 -16.99 -18.91
C SER A 176 24.17 -16.73 -19.66
N LEU A 177 24.29 -16.22 -20.88
CA LEU A 177 23.22 -16.15 -21.89
C LEU A 177 22.80 -17.55 -22.35
#